data_AF-A0AAJ6ZIY6-F1
#
_entry.id   AF-A0AAJ6ZIY6-F1
#
_cell.length_a   1.000
_cell.length_b   1.000
_cell.length_c   1.000
_cell.angle_alpha   90.00
_cell.angle_beta   90.00
_cell.angle_gamma   90.00
#
_symmetry.space_group_name_H-M   'P 1'
#
loop_
_entity.id
_entity.type
_entity.pdbx_description
1 polymer ?
#
loop_
_entity_poly.entity_id
_entity_poly.type
_entity_poly.pdbx_seq_one_letter_code
_entity_poly.pdbx_strand_id
1 'polypeptide(L)'
;MKVKKQHRKKKFLHKLNRKRMNRKQRNTGTVPCEIIKDAWDHKKSTYKNLTDMGLANDPNKIIKIPNFKQEKIKQAKVIVNKGEVENTDEEETITAVPIKKEVAEKLEKEAKAPRERRFMLPKGQVEFITYLLDKYGHDYKAMEKDRKNYYQETWKQLRAKIKTFMGIPKQYGEYLQARGLLDKEPDEEELKKQAKALVED
;
A
#
# COMPACT_ATOMS: atom_id res chain seq x y z
N MET A 1 13.59 -49.19 21.96
CA MET A 1 14.69 -49.07 20.97
C MET A 1 14.64 -47.70 20.31
N LYS A 2 15.69 -46.88 20.42
CA LYS A 2 15.75 -45.54 19.78
C LYS A 2 16.16 -45.73 18.32
N VAL A 3 15.20 -45.66 17.39
CA VAL A 3 15.45 -45.82 15.95
C VAL A 3 16.34 -44.66 15.48
N LYS A 4 17.62 -44.97 15.19
CA LYS A 4 18.54 -43.99 14.58
C LYS A 4 18.05 -43.71 13.16
N LYS A 5 17.68 -42.46 12.86
CA LYS A 5 17.36 -42.03 11.49
C LYS A 5 18.53 -42.38 10.58
N GLN A 6 18.31 -43.31 9.65
CA GLN A 6 19.31 -43.69 8.66
C GLN A 6 19.48 -42.48 7.72
N HIS A 7 20.62 -41.79 7.81
CA HIS A 7 20.95 -40.69 6.89
C HIS A 7 21.18 -41.26 5.49
N ARG A 8 20.10 -41.42 4.71
CA ARG A 8 20.18 -41.78 3.30
C ARG A 8 21.06 -40.75 2.59
N LYS A 9 22.16 -41.18 1.96
CA LYS A 9 23.03 -40.30 1.17
C LYS A 9 22.18 -39.60 0.11
N LYS A 10 22.16 -38.27 0.12
CA LYS A 10 21.44 -37.48 -0.90
C LYS A 10 22.04 -37.81 -2.26
N LYS A 11 21.28 -38.49 -3.14
CA LYS A 11 21.71 -38.76 -4.52
C LYS A 11 21.84 -37.43 -5.28
N PHE A 12 22.90 -37.30 -6.06
CA PHE A 12 23.05 -36.14 -6.95
C PHE A 12 22.01 -36.22 -8.06
N LEU A 13 21.15 -35.21 -8.16
CA LEU A 13 20.12 -35.12 -9.19
C LEU A 13 20.71 -34.35 -10.37
N HIS A 14 21.05 -35.06 -11.45
CA HIS A 14 21.67 -34.47 -12.64
C HIS A 14 20.81 -33.39 -13.32
N LYS A 15 19.48 -33.45 -13.15
CA LYS A 15 18.54 -32.44 -13.68
C LYS A 15 18.66 -31.07 -12.99
N LEU A 16 19.16 -31.03 -11.75
CA LEU A 16 19.23 -29.81 -10.94
C LEU A 16 20.64 -29.22 -11.00
N ASN A 17 20.78 -28.10 -11.72
CA ASN A 17 22.01 -27.32 -11.69
C ASN A 17 22.11 -26.54 -10.37
N ARG A 18 22.75 -27.14 -9.36
CA ARG A 18 22.90 -26.57 -8.01
C ARG A 18 23.64 -25.23 -8.00
N LYS A 19 24.62 -25.02 -8.89
CA LYS A 19 25.34 -23.74 -9.00
C LYS A 19 24.38 -22.62 -9.43
N ARG A 20 23.54 -22.88 -10.45
CA ARG A 20 22.52 -21.93 -10.92
C ARG A 20 21.46 -21.66 -9.83
N MET A 21 21.02 -22.71 -9.13
CA MET A 21 20.06 -22.58 -8.04
C MET A 21 20.61 -21.73 -6.89
N ASN A 22 21.86 -21.95 -6.47
CA ASN A 22 22.52 -21.16 -5.43
C ASN A 22 22.70 -19.70 -5.86
N ARG A 23 23.08 -19.45 -7.12
CA ARG A 23 23.13 -18.09 -7.68
C ARG A 23 21.75 -17.42 -7.62
N LYS A 24 20.68 -18.13 -7.98
CA LYS A 24 19.30 -17.61 -7.90
C LYS A 24 18.87 -17.33 -6.46
N GLN A 25 19.22 -18.17 -5.49
CA GLN A 25 18.90 -17.99 -4.08
C GLN A 25 19.68 -16.85 -3.40
N ARG A 26 20.87 -16.53 -3.92
CA ARG A 26 21.69 -15.40 -3.46
C ARG A 26 21.37 -14.11 -4.20
N ASN A 27 20.87 -14.21 -5.44
CA ASN A 27 20.52 -13.05 -6.22
C ASN A 27 19.30 -12.36 -5.62
N THR A 28 19.48 -11.10 -5.25
CA THR A 28 18.43 -10.27 -4.64
C THR A 28 17.86 -9.24 -5.63
N GLY A 29 18.55 -9.01 -6.76
CA GLY A 29 18.26 -7.86 -7.62
C GLY A 29 18.59 -6.53 -6.95
N THR A 30 18.03 -5.44 -7.49
CA THR A 30 18.18 -4.09 -6.92
C THR A 30 17.11 -3.88 -5.85
N VAL A 31 17.52 -3.63 -4.61
CA VAL A 31 16.63 -3.30 -3.50
C VAL A 31 16.39 -1.78 -3.49
N PRO A 32 15.14 -1.30 -3.66
CA PRO A 32 14.84 0.13 -3.74
C PRO A 32 14.85 0.83 -2.38
N CYS A 33 14.53 0.12 -1.29
CA CYS A 33 14.52 0.67 0.05
C CYS A 33 15.94 0.73 0.62
N GLU A 34 16.40 1.93 0.97
CA GLU A 34 17.75 2.18 1.49
C GLU A 34 17.96 1.48 2.85
N ILE A 35 16.99 1.56 3.76
CA ILE A 35 17.06 0.95 5.10
C ILE A 35 17.33 -0.56 5.01
N ILE A 36 16.64 -1.25 4.10
CA ILE A 36 16.82 -2.70 3.91
C ILE A 36 18.16 -2.98 3.21
N LYS A 37 18.53 -2.14 2.23
CA LYS A 37 19.77 -2.29 1.47
C LYS A 37 21.01 -2.17 2.37
N ASP A 38 21.02 -1.21 3.28
CA ASP A 38 22.13 -0.99 4.22
C ASP A 38 22.25 -2.14 5.22
N ALA A 39 21.12 -2.67 5.67
CA ALA A 39 21.09 -3.82 6.56
C ALA A 39 21.38 -5.15 5.86
N TRP A 40 21.47 -5.20 4.53
CA TRP A 40 21.56 -6.43 3.75
C TRP A 40 22.95 -7.08 3.82
N ASP A 41 23.01 -8.39 4.11
CA ASP A 41 24.26 -9.15 4.09
C ASP A 41 24.32 -10.08 2.88
N HIS A 42 25.22 -9.79 1.93
CA HIS A 42 25.40 -10.59 0.71
C HIS A 42 25.92 -12.02 0.94
N LYS A 43 26.43 -12.33 2.14
CA LYS A 43 26.89 -13.68 2.50
C LYS A 43 25.72 -14.60 2.89
N LYS A 44 24.59 -14.03 3.29
CA LYS A 44 23.39 -14.75 3.73
C LYS A 44 22.38 -14.92 2.58
N SER A 45 21.47 -15.88 2.73
CA SER A 45 20.34 -16.03 1.80
C SER A 45 19.31 -14.94 2.03
N THR A 46 18.48 -14.67 1.02
CA THR A 46 17.38 -13.70 1.13
C THR A 46 16.46 -13.99 2.32
N TYR A 47 16.09 -15.26 2.49
CA TYR A 47 15.27 -15.73 3.60
C TYR A 47 15.89 -15.36 4.95
N LYS A 48 17.19 -15.64 5.14
CA LYS A 48 17.87 -15.39 6.42
C LYS A 48 18.04 -13.90 6.69
N ASN A 49 18.31 -13.09 5.66
CA ASN A 49 18.37 -11.64 5.82
C ASN A 49 17.03 -11.07 6.27
N LEU A 50 15.93 -11.47 5.62
CA LEU A 50 14.60 -11.00 5.99
C LEU A 50 14.23 -11.46 7.40
N THR A 51 14.46 -12.73 7.76
CA THR A 51 14.19 -13.21 9.12
C THR A 51 15.03 -12.50 10.17
N ASP A 52 16.31 -12.22 9.88
CA ASP A 52 17.20 -11.50 10.80
C ASP A 52 16.71 -10.06 11.00
N MET A 53 16.10 -9.42 9.99
CA MET A 53 15.49 -8.09 10.07
C MET A 53 14.07 -8.07 10.68
N GLY A 54 13.48 -9.24 10.95
CA GLY A 54 12.08 -9.35 11.39
C GLY A 54 11.06 -9.19 10.26
N LEU A 55 11.47 -9.37 9.00
CA LEU A 55 10.64 -9.26 7.82
C LEU A 55 10.15 -10.63 7.32
N ALA A 56 8.93 -10.62 6.79
CA ALA A 56 8.31 -11.76 6.15
C ALA A 56 8.92 -12.05 4.77
N ASN A 57 9.46 -13.25 4.56
CA ASN A 57 9.88 -13.68 3.21
C ASN A 57 8.71 -14.11 2.33
N ASP A 58 7.66 -14.70 2.92
CA ASP A 58 6.45 -15.11 2.22
C ASP A 58 5.23 -14.70 3.07
N PRO A 59 4.49 -13.66 2.66
CA PRO A 59 3.40 -13.13 3.46
C PRO A 59 2.26 -14.14 3.62
N ASN A 60 2.01 -15.00 2.63
CA ASN A 60 0.91 -15.97 2.70
C ASN A 60 1.14 -17.08 3.72
N LYS A 61 2.40 -17.37 4.04
CA LYS A 61 2.76 -18.35 5.08
C LYS A 61 2.59 -17.78 6.49
N ILE A 62 2.87 -16.49 6.63
CA ILE A 62 2.86 -15.77 7.92
C ILE A 62 1.44 -15.29 8.22
N ILE A 63 0.78 -14.67 7.24
CA ILE A 63 -0.61 -14.22 7.30
C ILE A 63 -1.46 -15.27 6.57
N LYS A 64 -1.88 -16.29 7.30
CA LYS A 64 -2.75 -17.34 6.76
C LYS A 64 -4.15 -16.76 6.53
N ILE A 65 -4.65 -16.84 5.30
CA ILE A 65 -6.05 -16.48 5.00
C ILE A 65 -6.96 -17.54 5.64
N PRO A 66 -7.99 -17.14 6.41
CA PRO A 66 -8.91 -18.09 7.02
C PRO A 66 -9.64 -18.89 5.93
N ASN A 67 -9.60 -20.22 6.03
CA ASN A 67 -10.28 -21.11 5.11
C ASN A 67 -11.41 -21.83 5.84
N PHE A 68 -12.63 -21.45 5.51
CA PHE A 68 -13.86 -21.97 6.11
C PHE A 68 -13.94 -23.51 6.15
N LYS A 69 -13.47 -24.19 5.09
CA LYS A 69 -13.46 -25.66 5.06
C LYS A 69 -12.46 -26.24 6.05
N GLN A 70 -11.28 -25.64 6.15
CA GLN A 70 -10.24 -26.08 7.09
C GLN A 70 -10.67 -25.81 8.54
N GLU A 71 -11.32 -24.69 8.81
CA GLU A 71 -11.89 -24.36 10.12
C GLU A 71 -12.97 -25.35 10.52
N LYS A 72 -13.91 -25.68 9.63
CA LYS A 72 -14.94 -26.71 9.90
C LYS A 72 -14.35 -28.08 10.17
N ILE A 73 -13.31 -28.48 9.43
CA ILE A 73 -12.61 -29.75 9.64
C ILE A 73 -11.90 -29.74 11.01
N LYS A 74 -11.25 -28.63 11.39
CA LYS A 74 -10.64 -28.47 12.71
C LYS A 74 -11.68 -28.60 13.82
N GLN A 75 -12.81 -27.91 13.70
CA GLN A 75 -13.92 -28.00 14.66
C GLN A 75 -14.47 -29.43 14.76
N ALA A 76 -14.69 -30.10 13.63
CA ALA A 76 -15.15 -31.49 13.61
C ALA A 76 -14.14 -32.45 14.28
N LYS A 77 -12.83 -32.26 14.05
CA LYS A 77 -11.79 -33.05 14.72
C LYS A 77 -11.78 -32.84 16.24
N VAL A 78 -11.96 -31.60 16.70
CA VAL A 78 -12.04 -31.28 18.14
C VAL A 78 -13.22 -32.02 18.80
N ILE A 79 -14.37 -32.06 18.11
CA ILE A 79 -15.58 -32.75 18.58
C ILE A 79 -15.36 -34.27 18.64
N VAL A 80 -14.73 -34.85 17.62
CA VAL A 80 -14.49 -36.31 17.53
C VAL A 80 -13.46 -36.78 18.57
N ASN A 81 -12.41 -36.01 18.83
CA ASN A 81 -11.33 -36.38 19.76
C ASN A 81 -11.61 -36.00 21.23
N LYS A 82 -12.85 -35.66 21.61
CA LYS A 82 -13.26 -35.32 23.00
C LYS A 82 -12.31 -34.33 23.70
N GLY A 83 -11.81 -33.33 22.97
CA GLY A 83 -10.97 -32.27 23.55
C GLY A 83 -9.46 -32.55 23.60
N GLU A 84 -8.96 -33.70 23.16
CA GLU A 84 -7.52 -33.87 22.92
C GLU A 84 -7.16 -33.28 21.55
N VAL A 85 -6.87 -31.98 21.57
CA VAL A 85 -6.16 -31.30 20.49
C VAL A 85 -4.69 -31.44 20.80
N GLU A 86 -4.04 -32.47 20.25
CA GLU A 86 -2.62 -32.29 19.96
C GLU A 86 -2.54 -31.12 18.99
N ASN A 87 -2.08 -29.97 19.50
CA ASN A 87 -1.63 -28.82 18.73
C ASN A 87 -0.37 -29.22 17.92
N THR A 88 -0.45 -30.27 17.10
CA THR A 88 0.68 -30.80 16.33
C THR A 88 1.00 -29.93 15.11
N ASP A 89 0.07 -29.04 14.71
CA ASP A 89 0.24 -28.08 13.60
C ASP A 89 0.41 -26.62 14.07
N GLU A 90 0.23 -26.36 15.37
CA GLU A 90 0.75 -25.14 15.99
C GLU A 90 2.17 -25.47 16.39
N GLU A 91 3.07 -25.55 15.40
CA GLU A 91 4.48 -25.36 15.67
C GLU A 91 4.54 -24.08 16.52
N GLU A 92 4.87 -24.24 17.80
CA GLU A 92 5.29 -23.14 18.66
C GLU A 92 6.43 -22.46 17.91
N THR A 93 6.10 -21.47 17.08
CA THR A 93 7.08 -20.61 16.47
C THR A 93 7.61 -19.82 17.64
N ILE A 94 8.65 -20.37 18.28
CA ILE A 94 9.49 -19.63 19.21
C ILE A 94 9.68 -18.28 18.54
N THR A 95 9.10 -17.24 19.11
CA THR A 95 9.17 -15.87 18.59
C THR A 95 10.58 -15.39 18.85
N ALA A 96 11.53 -15.96 18.12
CA ALA A 96 12.92 -15.59 18.18
C ALA A 96 13.00 -14.11 17.83
N VAL A 97 13.43 -13.31 18.79
CA VAL A 97 13.59 -11.88 18.59
C VAL A 97 14.57 -11.68 17.43
N PRO A 98 14.18 -10.95 16.37
CA PRO A 98 15.04 -10.77 15.21
C PRO A 98 16.31 -10.01 15.61
N ILE A 99 17.46 -10.45 15.06
CA ILE A 99 18.79 -9.92 15.40
C ILE A 99 18.91 -8.43 15.03
N LYS A 100 18.28 -8.01 13.94
CA LYS A 100 18.29 -6.64 13.39
C LYS A 100 16.92 -5.98 13.52
N LYS A 101 16.33 -6.04 14.72
CA LYS A 101 14.99 -5.48 15.00
C LYS A 101 14.85 -4.01 14.62
N GLU A 102 15.91 -3.23 14.74
CA GLU A 102 15.94 -1.79 14.41
C GLU A 102 15.46 -1.48 12.98
N VAL A 103 15.66 -2.41 12.05
CA VAL A 103 15.25 -2.25 10.65
C VAL A 103 13.73 -2.16 10.55
N ALA A 104 13.01 -3.06 11.23
CA ALA A 104 11.56 -3.04 11.26
C ALA A 104 11.02 -1.75 11.92
N GLU A 105 11.63 -1.34 13.05
CA GLU A 105 11.22 -0.12 13.76
C GLU A 105 11.43 1.16 12.92
N LYS A 106 12.52 1.23 12.14
CA LYS A 106 12.77 2.34 11.20
C LYS A 106 11.73 2.37 10.09
N LEU A 107 11.39 1.21 9.52
CA LEU A 107 10.37 1.09 8.47
C LEU A 107 8.98 1.48 8.98
N GLU A 108 8.63 1.10 10.21
CA GLU A 108 7.36 1.51 10.85
C GLU A 108 7.29 3.02 11.04
N LYS A 109 8.39 3.65 11.50
CA LYS A 109 8.47 5.10 11.64
C LYS A 109 8.34 5.82 10.29
N GLU A 110 9.02 5.34 9.26
CA GLU A 110 8.91 5.89 7.90
C GLU A 110 7.50 5.71 7.31
N ALA A 111 6.85 4.58 7.58
CA ALA A 111 5.48 4.33 7.13
C ALA A 111 4.45 5.23 7.84
N LYS A 112 4.69 5.56 9.12
CA LYS A 112 3.81 6.44 9.91
C LYS A 112 4.02 7.93 9.60
N ALA A 113 5.17 8.31 9.04
CA ALA A 113 5.46 9.70 8.70
C ALA A 113 4.39 10.28 7.75
N PRO A 114 3.89 11.51 7.99
CA PRO A 114 2.91 12.12 7.12
C PRO A 114 3.51 12.34 5.73
N ARG A 115 2.81 11.90 4.69
CA ARG A 115 3.23 12.09 3.29
C ARG A 115 2.42 13.20 2.66
N GLU A 116 3.10 14.05 1.91
CA GLU A 116 2.45 15.09 1.10
C GLU A 116 1.52 14.46 0.06
N ARG A 117 0.32 15.04 -0.08
CA ARG A 117 -0.63 14.63 -1.11
C ARG A 117 -0.16 15.17 -2.46
N ARG A 118 0.33 14.28 -3.34
CA ARG A 118 0.80 14.61 -4.71
C ARG A 118 -0.28 14.51 -5.79
N PHE A 119 -1.54 14.38 -5.39
CA PHE A 119 -2.65 14.23 -6.33
C PHE A 119 -2.89 15.55 -7.09
N MET A 120 -2.96 15.46 -8.41
CA MET A 120 -3.28 16.56 -9.32
C MET A 120 -4.31 16.11 -10.34
N LEU A 121 -5.19 17.01 -10.77
CA LEU A 121 -6.12 16.73 -11.86
C LEU A 121 -5.41 16.81 -13.22
N PRO A 122 -5.80 15.97 -14.20
CA PRO A 122 -5.31 16.09 -15.57
C PRO A 122 -5.61 17.47 -16.17
N LYS A 123 -4.73 17.97 -17.05
CA LYS A 123 -4.85 19.32 -17.64
C LYS A 123 -6.20 19.56 -18.32
N GLY A 124 -6.67 18.63 -19.16
CA GLY A 124 -7.97 18.79 -19.82
C GLY A 124 -9.16 18.84 -18.86
N GLN A 125 -9.05 18.17 -17.70
CA GLN A 125 -10.08 18.25 -16.65
C GLN A 125 -10.05 19.61 -15.94
N VAL A 126 -8.85 20.16 -15.71
CA VAL A 126 -8.68 21.52 -15.17
C VAL A 126 -9.24 22.56 -16.14
N GLU A 127 -8.92 22.48 -17.43
CA GLU A 127 -9.44 23.38 -18.47
C GLU A 127 -10.97 23.35 -18.55
N PHE A 128 -11.58 22.16 -18.45
CA PHE A 128 -13.03 22.02 -18.43
C PHE A 128 -13.66 22.65 -17.17
N ILE A 129 -13.09 22.37 -16.00
CA ILE A 129 -13.59 22.89 -14.72
C ILE A 129 -13.46 24.41 -14.64
N THR A 130 -12.31 24.95 -15.05
CA THR A 130 -12.06 26.40 -15.08
C THR A 130 -13.03 27.10 -16.03
N TYR A 131 -13.27 26.55 -17.22
CA TYR A 131 -14.32 27.05 -18.13
C TYR A 131 -15.72 27.08 -17.48
N LEU A 132 -16.10 26.03 -16.75
CA LEU A 132 -17.40 25.99 -16.07
C LEU A 132 -17.48 27.02 -14.94
N LEU A 133 -16.42 27.16 -14.14
CA LEU A 133 -16.34 28.15 -13.07
C LEU A 133 -16.40 29.58 -13.62
N ASP A 134 -15.69 29.88 -14.70
CA ASP A 134 -15.70 31.20 -15.33
C ASP A 134 -17.08 31.57 -15.88
N LYS A 135 -17.81 30.60 -16.45
CA LYS A 135 -19.09 30.84 -17.13
C LYS A 135 -20.30 30.80 -16.19
N TYR A 136 -20.30 29.88 -15.22
CA TYR A 136 -21.47 29.59 -14.38
C TYR A 136 -21.21 29.82 -12.88
N GLY A 137 -19.97 30.09 -12.46
CA GLY A 137 -19.62 30.28 -11.05
C GLY A 137 -19.87 29.03 -10.22
N HIS A 138 -20.84 29.09 -9.30
CA HIS A 138 -21.24 27.97 -8.45
C HIS A 138 -22.64 27.42 -8.77
N ASP A 139 -23.26 27.83 -9.89
CA ASP A 139 -24.53 27.26 -10.31
C ASP A 139 -24.34 25.91 -11.04
N TYR A 140 -24.25 24.84 -10.25
CA TYR A 140 -24.02 23.49 -10.76
C TYR A 140 -25.15 22.96 -11.64
N LYS A 141 -26.40 23.43 -11.46
CA LYS A 141 -27.53 23.01 -12.29
C LYS A 141 -27.46 23.63 -13.68
N ALA A 142 -26.93 24.85 -13.79
CA ALA A 142 -26.66 25.47 -15.08
C ALA A 142 -25.49 24.78 -15.80
N MET A 143 -24.45 24.36 -15.07
CA MET A 143 -23.31 23.64 -15.63
C MET A 143 -23.68 22.29 -16.26
N GLU A 144 -24.62 21.56 -15.64
CA GLU A 144 -25.13 20.29 -16.16
C GLU A 144 -25.70 20.44 -17.58
N LYS A 145 -26.33 21.59 -17.87
CA LYS A 145 -26.93 21.91 -19.17
C LYS A 145 -25.95 22.51 -20.17
N ASP A 146 -24.67 22.68 -19.82
CA ASP A 146 -23.68 23.27 -20.74
C ASP A 146 -23.39 22.33 -21.92
N ARG A 147 -23.18 22.94 -23.10
CA ARG A 147 -22.92 22.19 -24.33
C ARG A 147 -21.62 21.37 -24.28
N LYS A 148 -20.61 21.81 -23.54
CA LYS A 148 -19.34 21.11 -23.39
C LYS A 148 -19.41 19.96 -22.37
N ASN A 149 -20.50 19.81 -21.63
CA ASN A 149 -20.77 18.64 -20.80
C ASN A 149 -21.13 17.42 -21.67
N TYR A 150 -20.20 16.98 -22.52
CA TYR A 150 -20.41 15.91 -23.50
C TYR A 150 -20.74 14.58 -22.84
N TYR A 151 -20.13 14.30 -21.68
CA TYR A 151 -20.35 13.08 -20.91
C TYR A 151 -21.64 13.10 -20.08
N GLN A 152 -22.45 14.15 -20.22
CA GLN A 152 -23.76 14.27 -19.54
C GLN A 152 -23.61 14.10 -18.03
N GLU A 153 -22.58 14.72 -17.45
CA GLU A 153 -22.33 14.64 -16.03
C GLU A 153 -23.43 15.36 -15.27
N THR A 154 -23.93 14.68 -14.24
CA THR A 154 -24.95 15.26 -13.36
C THR A 154 -24.37 16.42 -12.57
N TRP A 155 -25.22 17.38 -12.17
CA TRP A 155 -24.78 18.52 -11.35
C TRP A 155 -24.01 18.10 -10.07
N LYS A 156 -24.34 16.94 -9.47
CA LYS A 156 -23.63 16.39 -8.31
C LYS A 156 -22.21 15.95 -8.65
N GLN A 157 -22.02 15.34 -9.81
CA GLN A 157 -20.70 14.91 -10.28
C GLN A 157 -19.83 16.13 -10.62
N LEU A 158 -20.39 17.14 -11.29
CA LEU A 158 -19.72 18.40 -11.57
C LEU A 158 -19.33 19.13 -10.27
N ARG A 159 -20.24 19.19 -9.30
CA ARG A 159 -19.96 19.72 -7.96
C ARG A 159 -18.81 18.98 -7.29
N ALA A 160 -18.83 17.65 -7.31
CA ALA A 160 -17.76 16.83 -6.72
C ALA A 160 -16.40 17.09 -7.40
N LYS A 161 -16.36 17.24 -8.73
CA LYS A 161 -15.15 17.55 -9.48
C LYS A 161 -14.60 18.94 -9.15
N ILE A 162 -15.48 19.94 -9.11
CA ILE A 162 -15.11 21.31 -8.73
C ILE A 162 -14.57 21.33 -7.29
N LYS A 163 -15.22 20.61 -6.37
CA LYS A 163 -14.74 20.44 -4.99
C LYS A 163 -13.36 19.79 -4.95
N THR A 164 -13.12 18.75 -5.75
CA THR A 164 -11.78 18.14 -5.82
C THR A 164 -10.73 19.09 -6.38
N PHE A 165 -11.09 19.94 -7.34
CA PHE A 165 -10.20 20.95 -7.91
C PHE A 165 -9.85 22.05 -6.90
N MET A 166 -10.85 22.61 -6.19
CA MET A 166 -10.64 23.58 -5.12
C MET A 166 -9.78 23.01 -3.98
N GLY A 167 -9.90 21.71 -3.71
CA GLY A 167 -9.09 21.01 -2.71
C GLY A 167 -7.63 20.76 -3.12
N ILE A 168 -7.20 21.20 -4.31
CA ILE A 168 -5.81 21.10 -4.78
C ILE A 168 -5.22 22.53 -4.82
N PRO A 169 -4.45 22.94 -3.79
CA PRO A 169 -3.99 24.31 -3.65
C PRO A 169 -3.18 24.82 -4.84
N LYS A 170 -2.33 23.99 -5.43
CA LYS A 170 -1.47 24.37 -6.58
C LYS A 170 -2.30 24.76 -7.81
N GLN A 171 -3.24 23.91 -8.22
CA GLN A 171 -4.04 24.13 -9.42
C GLN A 171 -5.10 25.21 -9.22
N TYR A 172 -5.71 25.26 -8.03
CA TYR A 172 -6.70 26.28 -7.72
C TYR A 172 -6.05 27.65 -7.51
N GLY A 173 -4.87 27.70 -6.89
CA GLY A 173 -4.07 28.91 -6.74
C GLY A 173 -3.65 29.51 -8.09
N GLU A 174 -3.16 28.69 -9.02
CA GLU A 174 -2.87 29.13 -10.40
C GLU A 174 -4.10 29.75 -11.09
N TYR A 175 -5.27 29.13 -10.91
CA TYR A 175 -6.53 29.67 -11.44
C TYR A 175 -6.91 31.03 -10.82
N LEU A 176 -6.80 31.18 -9.49
CA LEU A 176 -7.11 32.43 -8.80
C LEU A 176 -6.14 33.55 -9.17
N GLN A 177 -4.85 33.25 -9.29
CA GLN A 177 -3.82 34.18 -9.74
C GLN A 177 -4.10 34.66 -11.17
N ALA A 178 -4.41 33.75 -12.10
CA ALA A 178 -4.70 34.09 -13.48
C ALA A 178 -5.91 35.03 -13.65
N ARG A 179 -6.84 35.00 -12.69
CA ARG A 179 -8.06 35.84 -12.67
C ARG A 179 -7.93 37.10 -11.81
N GLY A 180 -6.79 37.33 -11.16
CA GLY A 180 -6.58 38.49 -10.30
C GLY A 180 -7.48 38.52 -9.07
N LEU A 181 -7.97 37.35 -8.63
CA LEU A 181 -8.82 37.20 -7.44
C LEU A 181 -8.01 37.00 -6.14
N LEU A 182 -6.68 37.14 -6.22
CA LEU A 182 -5.74 36.90 -5.13
C LEU A 182 -4.73 38.05 -5.03
N ASP A 183 -4.80 38.84 -3.97
CA ASP A 183 -3.89 39.99 -3.73
C ASP A 183 -2.64 39.62 -2.89
N LYS A 184 -2.57 38.41 -2.34
CA LYS A 184 -1.49 37.90 -1.47
C LYS A 184 -1.08 36.49 -1.87
N GLU A 185 0.17 36.11 -1.56
CA GLU A 185 0.66 34.73 -1.78
C GLU A 185 -0.28 33.71 -1.11
N PRO A 186 -0.68 32.64 -1.81
CA PRO A 186 -1.70 31.72 -1.31
C PRO A 186 -1.18 30.91 -0.12
N ASP A 187 -1.64 31.23 1.08
CA ASP A 187 -1.53 30.32 2.23
C ASP A 187 -2.38 29.08 1.95
N GLU A 188 -1.73 27.92 1.80
CA GLU A 188 -2.40 26.66 1.45
C GLU A 188 -3.52 26.27 2.43
N GLU A 189 -3.44 26.77 3.67
CA GLU A 189 -4.42 26.54 4.72
C GLU A 189 -5.70 27.38 4.52
N GLU A 190 -5.58 28.62 4.05
CA GLU A 190 -6.72 29.49 3.78
C GLU A 190 -7.54 29.00 2.58
N LEU A 191 -6.87 28.57 1.52
CA LEU A 191 -7.53 27.95 0.36
C LEU A 191 -8.28 26.67 0.74
N LYS A 192 -7.69 25.84 1.61
CA LYS A 192 -8.37 24.65 2.15
C LYS A 192 -9.58 25.02 3.01
N LYS A 193 -9.50 26.09 3.79
CA LYS A 193 -10.60 26.57 4.64
C LYS A 193 -11.76 27.13 3.82
N GLN A 194 -11.48 27.92 2.79
CA GLN A 194 -12.48 28.44 1.85
C GLN A 194 -13.17 27.32 1.06
N ALA A 195 -12.39 26.36 0.55
CA ALA A 195 -12.93 25.19 -0.13
C ALA A 195 -13.81 24.34 0.80
N LYS A 196 -13.49 24.27 2.10
CA LYS A 196 -14.30 23.58 3.10
C LYS A 196 -15.59 24.34 3.44
N ALA A 197 -15.53 25.66 3.58
CA ALA A 197 -16.71 26.49 3.85
C ALA A 197 -17.75 26.44 2.71
N LEU A 198 -17.30 26.48 1.45
CA LEU A 198 -18.16 26.34 0.25
C LEU A 198 -18.80 24.95 0.07
N VAL A 199 -18.41 23.99 0.91
CA VAL A 199 -18.81 22.59 0.81
C VAL A 199 -19.85 22.21 1.86
N GLU A 200 -19.92 22.94 2.98
CA GLU A 200 -20.83 22.65 4.08
C GLU A 200 -22.25 23.22 3.89
N ASP A 201 -22.46 24.05 2.85
CA ASP A 201 -23.77 24.45 2.32
C ASP A 201 -24.21 23.57 1.12
#